data_AF-A0A5E6NNG1-F1
#
_entry.id   AF-A0A5E6NNG1-F1
#
_cell.length_a   1.000
_cell.length_b   1.000
_cell.length_c   1.000
_cell.angle_alpha   90.00
_cell.angle_beta   90.00
_cell.angle_gamma   90.00
#
_symmetry.space_group_name_H-M   'P 1'
#
loop_
_entity.id
_entity.type
_entity.pdbx_description
1 polymer ?
#
loop_
_entity_poly.entity_id
_entity_poly.type
_entity_poly.pdbx_seq_one_letter_code
_entity_poly.pdbx_strand_id
1 'polypeptide(L)'
;MGGKTGVNHALGKNMIGSFYQPKCVVIDVDTLDTLDNQQYSAGLAEVIKYGLLGNADFFTYLHNEIGGLMARDKDLIIEVVLQSCSDKADIVTQDELEAGKRALLNLGHTFGHAIENTLGYGVYLHGEAVAVGMLMAAKLSALEGFITDKEVQQIEYLLQKVNLPITISSKIDYQDFIDAMSVDKKAIGGEVRLVLMKKMGQAFISNDYQQHNLKQTIKDFL
;
A
#
# COMPACT_ATOMS: atom_id res chain seq x y z
N MET A 1 -12.41 7.28 6.04
CA MET A 1 -12.42 6.92 7.48
C MET A 1 -11.08 7.28 8.11
N GLY A 2 -11.10 8.06 9.20
CA GLY A 2 -9.90 8.42 9.96
C GLY A 2 -9.47 9.89 9.94
N GLY A 3 -10.33 10.79 9.44
CA GLY A 3 -10.27 12.24 9.68
C GLY A 3 -9.07 13.02 9.14
N LYS A 4 -8.02 12.40 8.60
CA LYS A 4 -6.84 13.11 8.11
C LYS A 4 -7.21 13.92 6.86
N THR A 5 -7.12 15.25 6.98
CA THR A 5 -7.32 16.21 5.88
C THR A 5 -6.05 17.03 5.71
N GLY A 6 -5.73 17.45 4.49
CA GLY A 6 -4.55 18.28 4.26
C GLY A 6 -4.41 18.78 2.83
N VAL A 7 -3.44 19.67 2.64
CA VAL A 7 -3.02 20.23 1.36
C VAL A 7 -1.50 20.09 1.21
N ASN A 8 -1.05 20.07 -0.05
CA ASN A 8 0.37 20.00 -0.37
C ASN A 8 1.06 21.35 -0.14
N HIS A 9 2.33 21.30 0.23
CA HIS A 9 3.25 22.43 0.20
C HIS A 9 4.28 22.18 -0.91
N ALA A 10 4.94 23.22 -1.41
CA ALA A 10 6.00 23.07 -2.43
C ALA A 10 7.15 22.14 -2.00
N LEU A 11 7.29 21.91 -0.69
CA LEU A 11 8.32 21.05 -0.09
C LEU A 11 7.81 19.64 0.28
N GLY A 12 6.55 19.30 0.04
CA GLY A 12 6.03 17.97 0.37
C GLY A 12 4.52 17.80 0.32
N LYS A 13 4.08 16.54 0.16
CA LYS A 13 2.68 16.11 0.11
C LYS A 13 2.04 16.18 1.51
N ASN A 14 0.80 16.67 1.61
CA ASN A 14 -0.01 16.71 2.84
C ASN A 14 0.64 17.39 4.08
N MET A 15 1.49 18.40 3.87
CA MET A 15 2.27 19.04 4.95
C MET A 15 1.45 19.98 5.86
N ILE A 16 0.29 20.46 5.40
CA ILE A 16 -0.56 21.39 6.15
C ILE A 16 -1.96 20.77 6.22
N GLY A 17 -2.49 20.54 7.42
CA GLY A 17 -3.74 19.80 7.57
C GLY A 17 -4.30 19.74 8.99
N SER A 18 -5.38 18.98 9.15
CA SER A 18 -6.01 18.71 10.45
C SER A 18 -6.69 17.34 10.47
N PHE A 19 -6.95 16.81 11.67
CA PHE A 19 -7.82 15.66 11.86
C PHE A 19 -9.27 16.15 12.07
N TYR A 20 -10.12 16.00 11.05
CA TYR A 20 -11.51 16.42 11.04
C TYR A 20 -12.41 15.32 10.45
N GLN A 21 -13.29 14.76 11.27
CA GLN A 21 -14.18 13.67 10.85
C GLN A 21 -15.40 14.22 10.07
N PRO A 22 -15.81 13.58 8.96
CA PRO A 22 -17.03 13.96 8.25
C PRO A 22 -18.29 13.58 9.08
N LYS A 23 -19.43 14.23 8.79
CA LYS A 23 -20.72 13.86 9.39
C LYS A 23 -21.25 12.52 8.87
N CYS A 24 -21.02 12.25 7.59
CA CYS A 24 -21.30 10.97 6.95
C CYS A 24 -20.40 10.83 5.71
N VAL A 25 -20.28 9.60 5.21
CA VAL A 25 -19.70 9.29 3.91
C VAL A 25 -20.76 8.50 3.15
N VAL A 26 -21.13 8.97 1.97
CA VAL A 26 -22.07 8.29 1.07
C VAL A 26 -21.24 7.71 -0.07
N ILE A 27 -21.30 6.40 -0.24
CA ILE A 27 -20.58 5.68 -1.30
C ILE A 27 -21.64 5.10 -2.25
N ASP A 28 -21.75 5.69 -3.42
CA ASP A 28 -22.59 5.20 -4.51
C ASP A 28 -21.71 4.44 -5.50
N VAL A 29 -21.86 3.12 -5.55
CA VAL A 29 -21.03 2.25 -6.40
C VAL A 29 -21.29 2.46 -7.89
N ASP A 30 -22.43 3.04 -8.28
CA ASP A 30 -22.72 3.35 -9.68
C ASP A 30 -21.78 4.42 -10.23
N THR A 31 -21.20 5.26 -9.37
CA THR A 31 -20.19 6.24 -9.79
C THR A 31 -18.94 5.60 -10.38
N LEU A 32 -18.64 4.35 -10.01
CA LEU A 32 -17.51 3.60 -10.53
C LEU A 32 -17.71 3.21 -12.01
N ASP A 33 -18.93 3.18 -12.53
CA ASP A 33 -19.21 2.82 -13.94
C ASP A 33 -18.48 3.74 -14.93
N THR A 34 -18.20 4.98 -14.52
CA THR A 34 -17.48 5.98 -15.34
C THR A 34 -16.00 6.11 -15.01
N LEU A 35 -15.54 5.45 -13.94
CA LEU A 35 -14.13 5.48 -13.55
C LEU A 35 -13.31 4.67 -14.54
N ASP A 36 -12.18 5.21 -15.00
CA ASP A 36 -11.30 4.48 -15.91
C ASP A 36 -10.72 3.23 -15.24
N ASN A 37 -10.39 2.23 -16.05
CA ASN A 37 -9.92 0.94 -15.56
C ASN A 37 -8.63 1.05 -14.75
N GLN A 38 -7.75 1.98 -15.10
CA GLN A 38 -6.47 2.15 -14.43
C GLN A 38 -6.66 2.70 -13.00
N GLN A 39 -7.55 3.68 -12.81
CA GLN A 39 -7.92 4.19 -11.49
C GLN A 39 -8.66 3.15 -10.66
N TYR A 40 -9.56 2.37 -11.28
CA TYR A 40 -10.23 1.26 -10.59
C TYR A 40 -9.20 0.25 -10.06
N SER A 41 -8.29 -0.21 -10.91
CA SER A 41 -7.17 -1.08 -10.54
C SER A 41 -6.28 -0.47 -9.46
N ALA A 42 -5.94 0.82 -9.57
CA ALA A 42 -5.17 1.53 -8.55
C ALA A 42 -5.88 1.53 -7.19
N GLY A 43 -7.20 1.67 -7.17
CA GLY A 43 -8.00 1.54 -5.94
C GLY A 43 -7.92 0.14 -5.31
N LEU A 44 -7.90 -0.92 -6.14
CA LEU A 44 -7.78 -2.30 -5.66
C LEU A 44 -6.44 -2.60 -4.97
N ALA A 45 -5.39 -1.83 -5.22
CA ALA A 45 -4.12 -1.96 -4.48
C ALA A 45 -4.33 -1.76 -2.97
N GLU A 46 -5.12 -0.74 -2.59
CA GLU A 46 -5.45 -0.45 -1.21
C GLU A 46 -6.39 -1.50 -0.59
N VAL A 47 -7.29 -2.07 -1.40
CA VAL A 47 -8.17 -3.17 -0.98
C VAL A 47 -7.34 -4.41 -0.62
N ILE A 48 -6.43 -4.81 -1.51
CA ILE A 48 -5.51 -5.95 -1.30
C ILE A 48 -4.67 -5.71 -0.06
N LYS A 49 -4.19 -4.47 0.15
CA LYS A 49 -3.38 -4.09 1.31
C LYS A 49 -4.07 -4.47 2.63
N TYR A 50 -5.37 -4.20 2.82
CA TYR A 50 -6.05 -4.55 4.08
C TYR A 50 -5.98 -6.05 4.41
N GLY A 51 -6.10 -6.89 3.38
CA GLY A 51 -5.92 -8.34 3.52
C GLY A 51 -4.52 -8.73 4.00
N LEU A 52 -3.48 -8.00 3.58
CA LEU A 52 -2.10 -8.23 4.01
C LEU A 52 -1.79 -7.71 5.42
N LEU A 53 -2.49 -6.66 5.86
CA LEU A 53 -2.23 -6.01 7.15
C LEU A 53 -2.70 -6.80 8.36
N GLY A 54 -3.92 -7.32 8.30
CA GLY A 54 -4.61 -7.86 9.48
C GLY A 54 -5.70 -8.89 9.18
N ASN A 55 -6.00 -9.17 7.92
CA ASN A 55 -7.20 -9.92 7.53
C ASN A 55 -6.91 -10.95 6.42
N ALA A 56 -6.26 -12.05 6.79
CA ALA A 56 -5.89 -13.12 5.84
C ALA A 56 -7.12 -13.78 5.18
N ASP A 57 -8.24 -13.84 5.89
CA ASP A 57 -9.50 -14.37 5.34
C ASP A 57 -10.02 -13.45 4.23
N PHE A 58 -9.93 -12.13 4.41
CA PHE A 58 -10.28 -11.18 3.36
C PHE A 58 -9.32 -11.27 2.16
N PHE A 59 -8.02 -11.45 2.38
CA PHE A 59 -7.09 -11.71 1.26
C PHE A 59 -7.49 -12.97 0.47
N THR A 60 -7.86 -14.04 1.18
CA THR A 60 -8.31 -15.29 0.56
C THR A 60 -9.62 -15.10 -0.20
N TYR A 61 -10.57 -14.33 0.36
CA TYR A 61 -11.81 -13.96 -0.30
C TYR A 61 -11.55 -13.17 -1.59
N LEU A 62 -10.70 -12.14 -1.55
CA LEU A 62 -10.31 -11.36 -2.73
C LEU A 62 -9.71 -12.25 -3.82
N HIS A 63 -8.88 -13.23 -3.45
CA HIS A 63 -8.30 -14.17 -4.41
C HIS A 63 -9.37 -15.01 -5.14
N ASN A 64 -10.44 -15.40 -4.44
CA ASN A 64 -11.52 -16.19 -5.03
C ASN A 64 -12.45 -15.33 -5.91
N GLU A 65 -12.77 -14.12 -5.46
CA GLU A 65 -13.74 -13.23 -6.12
C GLU A 65 -13.11 -12.25 -7.13
N ILE A 66 -11.80 -12.35 -7.37
CA ILE A 66 -11.07 -11.38 -8.20
C ILE A 66 -11.66 -11.23 -9.61
N GLY A 67 -12.19 -12.32 -10.17
CA GLY A 67 -12.84 -12.30 -11.48
C GLY A 67 -14.09 -11.42 -11.49
N GLY A 68 -14.91 -11.51 -10.45
CA GLY A 68 -16.12 -10.69 -10.30
C GLY A 68 -15.80 -9.21 -10.04
N LEU A 69 -14.78 -8.94 -9.22
CA LEU A 69 -14.28 -7.58 -9.01
C LEU A 69 -13.78 -6.96 -10.32
N MET A 70 -12.99 -7.69 -11.10
CA MET A 70 -12.52 -7.20 -12.40
C MET A 70 -13.63 -7.10 -13.46
N ALA A 71 -14.71 -7.86 -13.31
CA ALA A 71 -15.93 -7.70 -14.09
C ALA A 71 -16.85 -6.56 -13.58
N ARG A 72 -16.44 -5.87 -12.50
CA ARG A 72 -17.20 -4.80 -11.82
C ARG A 72 -18.58 -5.24 -11.35
N ASP A 73 -18.67 -6.45 -10.81
CA ASP A 73 -19.89 -6.91 -10.12
C ASP A 73 -20.18 -5.98 -8.93
N LYS A 74 -21.33 -5.32 -8.96
CA LYS A 74 -21.71 -4.30 -7.99
C LYS A 74 -21.92 -4.87 -6.59
N ASP A 75 -22.46 -6.08 -6.47
CA ASP A 75 -22.70 -6.70 -5.17
C ASP A 75 -21.36 -7.03 -4.50
N LEU A 76 -20.42 -7.61 -5.26
CA LEU A 76 -19.06 -7.88 -4.79
C LEU A 76 -18.30 -6.60 -4.43
N ILE A 77 -18.44 -5.54 -5.24
CA ILE A 77 -17.82 -4.24 -4.93
C ILE A 77 -18.36 -3.69 -3.60
N ILE A 78 -19.68 -3.74 -3.37
CA ILE A 78 -20.29 -3.27 -2.13
C ILE A 78 -19.71 -4.03 -0.93
N GLU A 79 -19.63 -5.36 -1.01
CA GLU A 79 -19.04 -6.20 0.04
C GLU A 79 -17.57 -5.84 0.32
N VAL A 80 -16.76 -5.71 -0.73
CA VAL A 80 -15.33 -5.36 -0.62
C VAL A 80 -15.11 -3.96 -0.06
N VAL A 81 -15.92 -2.98 -0.48
CA VAL A 81 -15.86 -1.61 0.05
C VAL A 81 -16.24 -1.60 1.53
N LEU A 82 -17.29 -2.34 1.91
CA LEU A 82 -17.73 -2.44 3.30
C LEU A 82 -16.64 -3.08 4.18
N GLN A 83 -16.04 -4.19 3.74
CA GLN A 83 -14.97 -4.85 4.48
C GLN A 83 -13.72 -3.95 4.60
N SER A 84 -13.31 -3.30 3.50
CA SER A 84 -12.18 -2.36 3.51
C SER A 84 -12.42 -1.19 4.46
N CYS A 85 -13.67 -0.72 4.54
CA CYS A 85 -14.07 0.26 5.54
C CYS A 85 -13.90 -0.30 6.95
N SER A 86 -14.47 -1.47 7.25
CA SER A 86 -14.35 -2.12 8.57
C SER A 86 -12.89 -2.26 9.00
N ASP A 87 -12.04 -2.84 8.15
CA ASP A 87 -10.62 -3.06 8.43
C ASP A 87 -9.88 -1.74 8.74
N LYS A 88 -10.18 -0.67 7.97
CA LYS A 88 -9.60 0.65 8.22
C LYS A 88 -10.11 1.26 9.54
N ALA A 89 -11.40 1.12 9.85
CA ALA A 89 -11.96 1.61 11.10
C ALA A 89 -11.32 0.90 12.30
N ASP A 90 -11.14 -0.42 12.23
CA ASP A 90 -10.54 -1.21 13.30
C ASP A 90 -9.10 -0.78 13.57
N ILE A 91 -8.30 -0.54 12.52
CA ILE A 91 -6.93 -0.04 12.67
C ILE A 91 -6.91 1.39 13.25
N VAL A 92 -7.77 2.28 12.73
CA VAL A 92 -7.80 3.69 13.15
C VAL A 92 -8.33 3.85 14.56
N THR A 93 -9.36 3.10 14.97
CA THR A 93 -9.89 3.20 16.34
C THR A 93 -8.90 2.70 17.39
N GLN A 94 -8.00 1.79 17.02
CA GLN A 94 -6.90 1.35 17.88
C GLN A 94 -5.76 2.37 17.98
N ASP A 95 -5.69 3.36 17.07
CA ASP A 95 -4.63 4.37 17.02
C ASP A 95 -5.05 5.59 16.16
N GLU A 96 -5.88 6.47 16.71
CA GLU A 96 -6.47 7.58 15.94
C GLU A 96 -5.42 8.62 15.51
N LEU A 97 -4.36 8.83 16.30
CA LEU A 97 -3.36 9.88 16.09
C LEU A 97 -2.06 9.38 15.43
N GLU A 98 -2.03 8.15 14.92
CA GLU A 98 -0.90 7.60 14.15
C GLU A 98 0.40 7.43 14.98
N ALA A 99 0.26 7.06 16.27
CA ALA A 99 1.38 6.86 17.18
C ALA A 99 1.95 5.43 17.19
N GLY A 100 1.27 4.47 16.54
CA GLY A 100 1.63 3.05 16.56
C GLY A 100 0.96 2.24 15.45
N LYS A 101 -0.17 1.58 15.76
CA LYS A 101 -0.82 0.61 14.86
C LYS A 101 -1.27 1.19 13.52
N ARG A 102 -1.63 2.47 13.46
CA ARG A 102 -2.10 3.09 12.20
C ARG A 102 -0.97 3.25 11.19
N ALA A 103 0.29 3.26 11.62
CA ALA A 103 1.43 3.22 10.70
C ALA A 103 1.52 1.90 9.91
N LEU A 104 0.82 0.83 10.32
CA LEU A 104 0.69 -0.38 9.50
C LEU A 104 0.01 -0.10 8.15
N LEU A 105 -0.88 0.89 8.06
CA LEU A 105 -1.51 1.30 6.80
C LEU A 105 -0.49 1.73 5.73
N ASN A 106 0.76 1.98 6.12
CA ASN A 106 1.86 2.34 5.23
C ASN A 106 2.60 1.12 4.64
N LEU A 107 2.04 -0.10 4.71
CA LEU A 107 2.56 -1.24 3.93
C LEU A 107 2.69 -0.86 2.45
N GLY A 108 3.90 -1.02 1.92
CA GLY A 108 4.28 -0.62 0.57
C GLY A 108 4.47 0.88 0.34
N HIS A 109 4.08 1.76 1.26
CA HIS A 109 4.09 3.21 1.02
C HIS A 109 5.49 3.81 1.02
N THR A 110 6.42 3.31 1.83
CA THR A 110 7.80 3.84 1.81
C THR A 110 8.46 3.63 0.44
N PHE A 111 8.29 2.45 -0.14
CA PHE A 111 8.75 2.15 -1.49
C PHE A 111 7.91 2.87 -2.55
N GLY A 112 6.58 2.88 -2.42
CA GLY A 112 5.68 3.54 -3.36
C GLY A 112 5.92 5.05 -3.46
N HIS A 113 6.10 5.74 -2.33
CA HIS A 113 6.47 7.15 -2.31
C HIS A 113 7.84 7.40 -2.92
N ALA A 114 8.80 6.49 -2.76
CA ALA A 114 10.10 6.60 -3.44
C ALA A 114 9.94 6.52 -4.97
N ILE A 115 9.07 5.63 -5.47
CA ILE A 115 8.72 5.54 -6.90
C ILE A 115 8.05 6.85 -7.37
N GLU A 116 7.01 7.32 -6.66
CA GLU A 116 6.31 8.58 -7.00
C GLU A 116 7.27 9.78 -7.01
N ASN A 117 8.15 9.89 -6.03
CA ASN A 117 9.07 11.02 -5.87
C ASN A 117 10.22 11.01 -6.90
N THR A 118 10.69 9.84 -7.34
CA THR A 118 11.78 9.73 -8.32
C THR A 118 11.31 9.86 -9.76
N LEU A 119 10.14 9.28 -10.09
CA LEU A 119 9.59 9.36 -11.46
C LEU A 119 8.76 10.63 -11.68
N GLY A 120 8.30 11.27 -10.61
CA GLY A 120 7.45 12.44 -10.66
C GLY A 120 5.97 12.12 -10.51
N TYR A 121 5.25 13.02 -9.85
CA TYR A 121 3.81 12.86 -9.58
C TYR A 121 3.01 12.78 -10.88
N GLY A 122 2.17 11.74 -10.99
CA GLY A 122 1.30 11.49 -12.14
C GLY A 122 1.87 10.54 -13.20
N VAL A 123 3.13 10.13 -13.09
CA VAL A 123 3.68 9.06 -13.96
C VAL A 123 3.13 7.70 -13.55
N TYR A 124 3.12 7.42 -12.25
CA TYR A 124 2.40 6.32 -11.64
C TYR A 124 1.18 6.89 -10.90
N LEU A 125 0.06 6.19 -10.97
CA LEU A 125 -1.00 6.36 -10.00
C LEU A 125 -0.49 5.89 -8.62
N HIS A 126 -1.00 6.51 -7.56
CA HIS A 126 -0.58 6.15 -6.21
C HIS A 126 -0.75 4.65 -5.91
N GLY A 127 -1.89 4.07 -6.29
CA GLY A 127 -2.14 2.63 -6.13
C GLY A 127 -1.17 1.74 -6.90
N GLU A 128 -0.70 2.17 -8.07
CA GLU A 128 0.31 1.45 -8.85
C GLU A 128 1.67 1.45 -8.15
N ALA A 129 2.09 2.60 -7.62
CA ALA A 129 3.32 2.72 -6.86
C ALA A 129 3.24 1.91 -5.54
N VAL A 130 2.09 1.96 -4.85
CA VAL A 130 1.84 1.15 -3.65
C VAL A 130 1.84 -0.34 -3.96
N ALA A 131 1.30 -0.78 -5.11
CA ALA A 131 1.33 -2.18 -5.53
C ALA A 131 2.76 -2.72 -5.65
N VAL A 132 3.62 -2.02 -6.40
CA VAL A 132 5.05 -2.37 -6.51
C VAL A 132 5.69 -2.34 -5.13
N GLY A 133 5.41 -1.30 -4.34
CA GLY A 133 5.95 -1.17 -2.99
C GLY A 133 5.53 -2.29 -2.03
N MET A 134 4.29 -2.78 -2.12
CA MET A 134 3.82 -3.93 -1.34
C MET A 134 4.58 -5.20 -1.73
N LEU A 135 4.82 -5.41 -3.03
CA LEU A 135 5.60 -6.55 -3.49
C LEU A 135 7.07 -6.45 -3.04
N MET A 136 7.68 -5.26 -3.07
CA MET A 136 9.01 -5.03 -2.51
C MET A 136 9.05 -5.34 -1.01
N ALA A 137 8.05 -4.89 -0.23
CA ALA A 137 7.96 -5.19 1.19
C ALA A 137 7.78 -6.70 1.46
N ALA A 138 7.00 -7.40 0.63
CA ALA A 138 6.83 -8.85 0.71
C ALA A 138 8.15 -9.59 0.38
N LYS A 139 8.86 -9.21 -0.68
CA LYS A 139 10.17 -9.79 -1.02
C LYS A 139 11.20 -9.59 0.07
N LEU A 140 11.28 -8.39 0.65
CA LEU A 140 12.15 -8.14 1.81
C LEU A 140 11.73 -9.01 3.00
N SER A 141 10.44 -9.12 3.28
CA SER A 141 9.93 -9.98 4.36
C SER A 141 10.30 -11.45 4.15
N ALA A 142 10.36 -11.92 2.89
CA ALA A 142 10.80 -13.28 2.57
C ALA A 142 12.31 -13.46 2.74
N LEU A 143 13.13 -12.49 2.31
CA LEU A 143 14.59 -12.50 2.51
C LEU A 143 14.98 -12.46 3.99
N GLU A 144 14.18 -11.79 4.83
CA GLU A 144 14.34 -11.80 6.29
C GLU A 144 13.77 -13.07 6.95
N GLY A 145 13.15 -13.97 6.19
CA GLY A 145 12.63 -15.25 6.67
C GLY A 145 11.28 -15.18 7.39
N PHE A 146 10.53 -14.07 7.24
CA PHE A 146 9.22 -13.91 7.88
C PHE A 146 8.08 -14.55 7.07
N ILE A 147 8.15 -14.49 5.75
CA ILE A 147 7.15 -15.12 4.86
C ILE A 147 7.85 -16.00 3.83
N THR A 148 7.09 -16.88 3.19
CA THR A 148 7.59 -17.79 2.16
C THR A 148 7.54 -17.17 0.76
N ASP A 149 8.37 -17.66 -0.15
CA ASP A 149 8.29 -17.29 -1.58
C ASP A 149 6.91 -17.59 -2.18
N LYS A 150 6.22 -18.62 -1.67
CA LYS A 150 4.85 -18.95 -2.08
C LYS A 150 3.87 -17.85 -1.68
N GLU A 151 3.99 -17.28 -0.48
CA GLU A 151 3.16 -16.15 -0.06
C GLU A 151 3.45 -14.90 -0.90
N VAL A 152 4.72 -14.65 -1.25
CA VAL A 152 5.09 -13.58 -2.19
C VAL A 152 4.41 -13.77 -3.55
N GLN A 153 4.45 -15.00 -4.09
CA GLN A 153 3.80 -15.32 -5.38
C GLN A 153 2.29 -15.14 -5.34
N GLN A 154 1.63 -15.42 -4.21
CA GLN A 154 0.19 -15.18 -4.05
C GLN A 154 -0.14 -13.69 -4.12
N ILE A 155 0.69 -12.84 -3.49
CA ILE A 155 0.54 -11.38 -3.54
C ILE A 155 0.77 -10.88 -4.98
N GLU A 156 1.86 -11.30 -5.61
CA GLU A 156 2.19 -10.96 -7.00
C GLU A 156 1.05 -11.34 -7.95
N TYR A 157 0.52 -12.56 -7.82
CA TYR A 157 -0.60 -13.04 -8.63
C TYR A 157 -1.83 -12.14 -8.49
N LEU A 158 -2.21 -11.76 -7.27
CA LEU A 158 -3.40 -10.95 -7.05
C LEU A 158 -3.22 -9.55 -7.65
N LEU A 159 -2.04 -8.93 -7.48
CA LEU A 159 -1.71 -7.64 -8.07
C LEU A 159 -1.75 -7.69 -9.60
N GLN A 160 -1.18 -8.73 -10.22
CA GLN A 160 -1.25 -8.93 -11.67
C GLN A 160 -2.69 -9.13 -12.16
N LYS A 161 -3.52 -9.87 -11.41
CA LYS A 161 -4.92 -10.13 -11.78
C LYS A 161 -5.78 -8.86 -11.81
N VAL A 162 -5.41 -7.85 -11.02
CA VAL A 162 -6.06 -6.55 -11.06
C VAL A 162 -5.34 -5.54 -11.96
N ASN A 163 -4.47 -6.00 -12.87
CA ASN A 163 -3.72 -5.18 -13.81
C ASN A 163 -2.80 -4.12 -13.15
N LEU A 164 -2.32 -4.39 -11.94
CA LEU A 164 -1.33 -3.51 -11.29
C LEU A 164 0.09 -3.89 -11.71
N PRO A 165 1.01 -2.90 -11.78
CA PRO A 165 2.40 -3.18 -12.08
C PRO A 165 3.06 -3.94 -10.92
N ILE A 166 3.94 -4.86 -11.29
CA ILE A 166 4.79 -5.64 -10.36
C ILE A 166 6.28 -5.31 -10.51
N THR A 167 6.62 -4.39 -11.42
CA THR A 167 7.97 -3.88 -11.66
C THR A 167 7.91 -2.37 -11.93
N ILE A 168 9.06 -1.71 -11.84
CA ILE A 168 9.18 -0.30 -12.21
C ILE A 168 9.47 -0.24 -13.72
N SER A 169 8.71 0.56 -14.46
CA SER A 169 8.79 0.64 -15.93
C SER A 169 9.98 1.47 -16.44
N SER A 170 10.59 2.25 -15.54
CA SER A 170 11.66 3.20 -15.83
C SER A 170 12.85 2.94 -14.95
N LYS A 171 14.06 3.16 -15.48
CA LYS A 171 15.29 3.06 -14.70
C LYS A 171 15.35 4.20 -13.69
N ILE A 172 15.56 3.85 -12.44
CA ILE A 172 15.83 4.78 -11.35
C ILE A 172 17.21 4.43 -10.79
N ASP A 173 18.05 5.43 -10.53
CA ASP A 173 19.33 5.16 -9.86
C ASP A 173 19.09 4.68 -8.42
N TYR A 174 19.90 3.71 -7.98
CA TYR A 174 19.77 3.16 -6.64
C TYR A 174 19.90 4.24 -5.54
N GLN A 175 20.81 5.20 -5.72
CA GLN A 175 21.03 6.27 -4.74
C GLN A 175 19.84 7.23 -4.71
N ASP A 176 19.29 7.60 -5.86
CA ASP A 176 18.10 8.44 -5.96
C ASP A 176 16.89 7.77 -5.28
N PHE A 177 16.72 6.46 -5.46
CA PHE A 177 15.65 5.70 -4.81
C PHE A 177 15.80 5.69 -3.28
N ILE A 178 17.01 5.43 -2.78
CA ILE A 178 17.31 5.49 -1.33
C ILE A 178 17.07 6.89 -0.77
N ASP A 179 17.47 7.93 -1.48
CA ASP A 179 17.27 9.32 -1.05
C ASP A 179 15.79 9.73 -1.10
N ALA A 180 15.00 9.16 -2.02
CA ALA A 180 13.56 9.36 -2.07
C ALA A 180 12.81 8.62 -0.96
N MET A 181 13.23 7.40 -0.59
CA MET A 181 12.75 6.70 0.63
C MET A 181 13.06 7.51 1.89
N SER A 182 14.09 8.35 1.80
CA SER A 182 14.64 9.11 2.91
C SER A 182 13.95 10.44 3.17
N VAL A 183 12.96 10.87 2.39
CA VAL A 183 12.20 12.10 2.69
C VAL A 183 11.41 11.94 4.00
N ASP A 184 11.03 10.70 4.36
CA ASP A 184 10.50 10.33 5.67
C ASP A 184 11.53 10.39 6.83
N LYS A 185 12.84 10.62 6.54
CA LYS A 185 13.92 10.66 7.55
C LYS A 185 13.75 11.71 8.64
N LYS A 186 13.02 12.81 8.38
CA LYS A 186 13.03 13.98 9.28
C LYS A 186 12.30 13.76 10.61
N ALA A 187 11.63 12.61 10.80
CA ALA A 187 10.88 12.34 12.01
C ALA A 187 11.69 11.62 13.10
N ILE A 188 12.47 10.56 12.79
CA ILE A 188 13.05 9.68 13.85
C ILE A 188 14.39 9.04 13.43
N GLY A 189 15.52 9.59 13.89
CA GLY A 189 16.73 8.81 14.21
C GLY A 189 17.64 8.29 13.08
N GLY A 190 17.31 8.47 11.80
CA GLY A 190 18.23 8.21 10.68
C GLY A 190 18.13 6.84 9.99
N GLU A 191 17.35 5.90 10.54
CA GLU A 191 17.04 4.60 9.92
C GLU A 191 15.61 4.58 9.38
N VAL A 192 15.42 3.99 8.19
CA VAL A 192 14.09 3.89 7.57
C VAL A 192 13.27 2.82 8.30
N ARG A 193 12.14 3.20 8.89
CA ARG A 193 11.17 2.25 9.40
C ARG A 193 10.28 1.79 8.25
N LEU A 194 10.25 0.49 8.01
CA LEU A 194 9.40 -0.14 7.01
C LEU A 194 8.24 -0.84 7.70
N VAL A 195 7.14 -0.98 6.97
CA VAL A 195 6.09 -1.93 7.32
C VAL A 195 6.35 -3.20 6.52
N LEU A 196 6.58 -4.30 7.23
CA LEU A 196 6.88 -5.63 6.69
C LEU A 196 5.80 -6.63 7.13
N MET A 197 5.87 -7.86 6.62
CA MET A 197 4.92 -8.93 6.92
C MET A 197 5.56 -9.98 7.82
N LYS A 198 4.86 -10.40 8.88
CA LYS A 198 5.25 -11.56 9.72
C LYS A 198 4.71 -12.89 9.19
N LYS A 199 3.58 -12.82 8.48
CA LYS A 199 2.85 -13.89 7.79
C LYS A 199 1.70 -13.25 7.00
N MET A 200 1.01 -14.01 6.16
CA MET A 200 -0.21 -13.51 5.50
C MET A 200 -1.22 -12.94 6.51
N GLY A 201 -1.73 -11.74 6.24
CA GLY A 201 -2.65 -11.02 7.13
C GLY A 201 -2.06 -10.57 8.46
N GLN A 202 -0.74 -10.45 8.58
CA GLN A 202 -0.11 -9.86 9.76
C GLN A 202 1.11 -9.00 9.38
N ALA A 203 0.92 -7.68 9.39
CA ALA A 203 2.01 -6.72 9.20
C ALA A 203 2.61 -6.22 10.53
N PHE A 204 3.83 -5.68 10.47
CA PHE A 204 4.51 -5.04 11.59
C PHE A 204 5.48 -3.96 11.12
N ILE A 205 5.83 -3.04 12.01
CA ILE A 205 6.81 -1.98 11.75
C ILE A 205 8.18 -2.48 12.19
N SER A 206 9.20 -2.35 11.33
CA SER A 206 10.58 -2.71 11.64
C SER A 206 11.58 -1.73 11.04
N ASN A 207 12.63 -1.42 11.79
CA ASN A 207 13.93 -0.94 11.28
C ASN A 207 15.02 -2.01 11.43
N ASP A 208 14.69 -3.17 12.00
CA ASP A 208 15.58 -4.30 12.16
C ASP A 208 15.39 -5.25 10.97
N TYR A 209 16.18 -5.02 9.93
CA TYR A 209 16.29 -5.85 8.73
C TYR A 209 17.72 -5.74 8.19
N GLN A 210 18.17 -6.76 7.46
CA GLN A 210 19.53 -6.78 6.95
C GLN A 210 19.69 -5.77 5.80
N GLN A 211 20.68 -4.87 5.91
CA GLN A 211 20.94 -3.85 4.88
C GLN A 211 21.25 -4.45 3.50
N HIS A 212 21.88 -5.63 3.46
CA HIS A 212 22.13 -6.33 2.21
C HIS A 212 20.84 -6.86 1.55
N ASN A 213 19.86 -7.31 2.35
CA ASN A 213 18.56 -7.75 1.85
C ASN A 213 17.73 -6.57 1.35
N LEU A 214 17.73 -5.44 2.05
CA LEU A 214 17.09 -4.21 1.55
C LEU A 214 17.70 -3.78 0.20
N LYS A 215 19.03 -3.75 0.13
CA LYS A 215 19.74 -3.39 -1.11
C LYS A 215 19.42 -4.35 -2.25
N GLN A 216 19.39 -5.65 -1.97
CA GLN A 216 19.01 -6.69 -2.96
C GLN A 216 17.57 -6.45 -3.44
N THR A 217 16.63 -6.30 -2.50
CA THR A 217 15.21 -6.04 -2.79
C THR A 217 15.06 -4.83 -3.71
N ILE A 218 15.71 -3.71 -3.41
CA ILE A 218 15.61 -2.51 -4.25
C ILE A 218 16.17 -2.79 -5.65
N LYS A 219 17.37 -3.36 -5.74
CA LYS A 219 18.02 -3.65 -7.03
C LYS A 219 17.25 -4.61 -7.93
N ASP A 220 16.46 -5.50 -7.36
CA ASP A 220 15.64 -6.43 -8.15
C ASP A 220 14.46 -5.75 -8.87
N PHE A 221 14.15 -4.48 -8.56
CA PHE A 221 13.04 -3.72 -9.14
C PHE A 221 13.48 -2.48 -9.95
N LEU A 222 14.74 -2.05 -9.86
CA LEU A 222 15.29 -0.88 -10.60
C LEU A 222 15.92 -1.30 -11.94
#